data_AF-A0AAX6SHC0-F1
#
_entry.id   AF-A0AAX6SHC0-F1
#
_cell.length_a   1.000
_cell.length_b   1.000
_cell.length_c   1.000
_cell.angle_alpha   90.00
_cell.angle_beta   90.00
_cell.angle_gamma   90.00
#
_symmetry.space_group_name_H-M   'P 1'
#
loop_
_entity.id
_entity.type
_entity.pdbx_description
1 polymer ?
#
loop_
_entity_poly.entity_id
_entity_poly.type
_entity_poly.pdbx_seq_one_letter_code
_entity_poly.pdbx_strand_id
1 'polypeptide(L)'
;MGTVAHTCNPSCLGEGGRRTASSRPTWGENVFFLVTNFLVTPAQVQGRCPEHPSVLLANCWTDEDCPEGETGTHSHGIKTGQCVVFNGTHRTCEIQSWCPVENGAVSTRPLLIQAENFTLLIKNTVTFSKFNFSKTNSLDTWDASYFKQCRYDPLSSPYCPVFRIGDLVTAAGGDFEDLALMGGAVSIRVHWDCDLDTGGSDCWPHYSFQMEERSYNFSYPGPRPRTQAGVGVYGVNGTASHWWESPGMEARSMLKLYGIRFNVLVTGQAGMFRLIPTAITVGTGAAWLDVVTFLCDLLLLYVDREAHFYWRTKYEEAKAPKVTRDLSRTKPTVTPTSPAVQMP
;
A
#
# COMPACT_ATOMS: atom_id res chain seq x y z
N MET A 1 14.56 14.77 0.78
CA MET A 1 14.31 13.31 0.71
C MET A 1 15.04 12.74 -0.50
N GLY A 2 15.89 11.73 -0.30
CA GLY A 2 16.47 10.96 -1.41
C GLY A 2 15.52 9.83 -1.77
N THR A 3 15.37 9.53 -3.06
CA THR A 3 14.66 8.34 -3.55
C THR A 3 15.39 7.09 -3.04
N VAL A 4 14.70 6.25 -2.27
CA VAL A 4 15.23 4.98 -1.78
C VAL A 4 14.99 3.93 -2.85
N ALA A 5 16.06 3.29 -3.31
CA ALA A 5 15.95 2.08 -4.11
C ALA A 5 15.96 0.89 -3.15
N HIS A 6 14.96 0.03 -3.25
CA HIS A 6 14.84 -1.18 -2.42
C HIS A 6 14.58 -2.41 -3.27
N THR A 7 15.05 -3.55 -2.77
CA THR A 7 14.71 -4.88 -3.30
C THR A 7 14.17 -5.70 -2.15
N CYS A 8 13.01 -6.33 -2.34
CA CYS A 8 12.40 -7.21 -1.35
C CYS A 8 12.04 -8.54 -2.02
N ASN A 9 12.49 -9.66 -1.45
CA ASN A 9 12.17 -10.99 -1.97
C ASN A 9 11.59 -11.86 -0.82
N PRO A 10 10.26 -11.87 -0.63
CA PRO A 10 9.62 -12.66 0.41
C PRO A 10 9.65 -14.15 0.04
N SER A 11 9.96 -15.02 1.01
CA SER A 11 9.91 -16.48 0.83
C SER A 11 9.20 -17.14 2.00
N CYS A 12 8.19 -17.96 1.72
CA CYS A 12 7.46 -18.74 2.72
C CYS A 12 7.92 -20.20 2.70
N LEU A 13 8.28 -20.74 3.88
CA LEU A 13 8.65 -22.14 4.06
C LEU A 13 7.66 -22.79 5.05
N GLY A 14 7.11 -23.95 4.67
CA GLY A 14 6.26 -24.79 5.52
C GLY A 14 6.92 -26.13 5.81
N GLU A 15 6.82 -26.59 7.06
CA GLU A 15 7.27 -27.94 7.45
C GLU A 15 6.18 -28.97 7.13
N GLY A 16 6.46 -29.81 6.12
CA GLY A 16 5.64 -30.99 5.82
C GLY A 16 5.57 -31.30 4.33
N GLY A 17 6.46 -32.18 3.85
CA GLY A 17 6.33 -33.10 2.69
C GLY A 17 5.94 -32.57 1.29
N ARG A 18 5.09 -31.56 1.16
CA ARG A 18 4.73 -30.86 -0.06
C ARG A 18 5.70 -29.69 -0.24
N ARG A 19 6.77 -29.95 -1.00
CA ARG A 19 7.67 -28.90 -1.47
C ARG A 19 6.81 -27.81 -2.12
N THR A 20 7.01 -26.57 -1.68
CA THR A 20 6.29 -25.35 -2.05
C THR A 20 4.80 -25.39 -1.68
N ALA A 21 4.43 -24.74 -0.57
CA ALA A 21 3.11 -24.13 -0.50
C ALA A 21 2.95 -23.30 -1.79
N SER A 22 1.79 -23.36 -2.44
CA SER A 22 1.53 -22.64 -3.69
C SER A 22 1.43 -21.13 -3.42
N SER A 23 2.50 -20.52 -2.91
CA SER A 23 2.73 -19.08 -3.01
C SER A 23 3.02 -18.85 -4.49
N ARG A 24 2.09 -18.26 -5.24
CA ARG A 24 2.41 -17.73 -6.56
C ARG A 24 3.35 -16.55 -6.32
N PRO A 25 4.66 -16.65 -6.62
CA PRO A 25 5.50 -15.47 -6.61
C PRO A 25 5.17 -14.73 -7.90
N THR A 26 4.52 -13.56 -7.78
CA THR A 26 4.64 -12.54 -8.82
C THR A 26 6.07 -12.05 -8.73
N TRP A 27 6.96 -12.71 -9.49
CA TRP A 27 8.37 -12.36 -9.57
C TRP A 27 8.52 -10.84 -9.75
N GLY A 28 9.06 -10.15 -8.75
CA GLY A 28 9.39 -8.73 -8.82
C GLY A 28 8.40 -7.74 -8.17
N GLU A 29 7.30 -8.19 -7.57
CA GLU A 29 6.41 -7.31 -6.81
C GLU A 29 6.57 -7.53 -5.29
N ASN A 30 6.53 -6.45 -4.50
CA ASN A 30 6.62 -6.51 -3.03
C ASN A 30 5.34 -7.10 -2.38
N VAL A 31 4.70 -8.05 -3.06
CA VAL A 31 3.40 -8.61 -2.74
C VAL A 31 3.49 -10.13 -2.86
N PHE A 32 2.96 -10.85 -1.89
CA PHE A 32 2.81 -12.30 -2.00
C PHE A 32 1.46 -12.76 -1.46
N PHE A 33 1.02 -13.92 -1.93
CA PHE A 33 -0.27 -14.50 -1.60
C PHE A 33 -0.09 -15.82 -0.89
N LEU A 34 -0.64 -15.93 0.32
CA LEU A 34 -0.67 -17.16 1.11
C LEU A 34 -2.04 -17.82 0.96
N VAL A 35 -2.08 -18.98 0.28
CA VAL A 35 -3.30 -19.79 0.17
C VAL A 35 -3.59 -20.44 1.53
N THR A 36 -4.78 -20.19 2.06
CA THR A 36 -5.27 -20.75 3.33
C THR A 36 -6.45 -21.70 3.13
N ASN A 37 -7.21 -21.51 2.05
CA ASN A 37 -8.35 -22.35 1.72
C ASN A 37 -8.50 -22.42 0.19
N PHE A 38 -9.16 -23.46 -0.31
CA PHE A 38 -9.37 -23.62 -1.75
C PHE A 38 -10.66 -24.39 -2.01
N LEU A 39 -11.34 -24.01 -3.08
CA LEU A 39 -12.51 -24.71 -3.61
C LEU A 39 -12.13 -25.29 -4.97
N VAL A 40 -12.34 -26.60 -5.13
CA VAL A 40 -12.13 -27.29 -6.41
C VAL A 40 -13.48 -27.70 -6.97
N THR A 41 -13.76 -27.28 -8.20
CA THR A 41 -14.88 -27.78 -8.99
C THR A 41 -14.30 -28.54 -10.18
N PRO A 42 -14.11 -29.87 -10.07
CA PRO A 42 -13.52 -30.67 -11.12
C PRO A 42 -14.52 -30.90 -12.27
N ALA A 43 -13.98 -31.14 -13.47
CA ALA A 43 -14.73 -31.63 -14.63
C ALA A 43 -16.00 -30.83 -14.98
N GLN A 44 -15.91 -29.50 -14.94
CA GLN A 44 -16.96 -28.66 -15.49
C GLN A 44 -16.97 -28.77 -17.02
N VAL A 45 -18.15 -28.90 -17.61
CA VAL A 45 -18.37 -28.88 -19.08
C VAL A 45 -19.33 -27.76 -19.43
N GLN A 46 -19.23 -27.19 -20.62
CA GLN A 46 -20.23 -26.22 -21.07
C GLN A 46 -21.58 -26.93 -21.28
N GLY A 47 -22.61 -26.44 -20.61
CA GLY A 47 -23.93 -27.05 -20.67
C GLY A 47 -25.01 -26.18 -20.01
N ARG A 48 -26.13 -26.83 -19.70
CA ARG A 48 -27.25 -26.23 -18.97
C ARG A 48 -27.38 -26.89 -17.61
N CYS A 49 -27.46 -26.09 -16.57
CA CYS A 49 -27.60 -26.58 -15.20
C CYS A 49 -28.35 -25.54 -14.35
N PRO A 50 -28.97 -25.97 -13.23
CA PRO A 50 -29.56 -25.05 -12.27
C PRO A 50 -28.48 -24.14 -11.65
N GLU A 51 -28.79 -22.85 -11.51
CA GLU A 51 -27.95 -21.88 -10.79
C GLU A 51 -27.90 -22.20 -9.30
N HIS A 52 -26.83 -21.79 -8.61
CA HIS A 52 -26.67 -22.03 -7.18
C HIS A 52 -27.63 -21.14 -6.35
N PRO A 53 -28.35 -21.67 -5.34
CA PRO A 53 -29.34 -20.92 -4.55
C PRO A 53 -28.78 -19.71 -3.77
N SER A 54 -27.46 -19.65 -3.57
CA SER A 54 -26.80 -18.51 -2.89
C SER A 54 -26.68 -17.26 -3.75
N VAL A 55 -26.92 -17.38 -5.07
CA VAL A 55 -26.87 -16.23 -5.98
C VAL A 55 -28.17 -15.43 -5.83
N LEU A 56 -28.05 -14.11 -5.70
CA LEU A 56 -29.20 -13.21 -5.62
C LEU A 56 -30.05 -13.35 -6.89
N LEU A 57 -31.37 -13.49 -6.72
CA LEU A 57 -32.34 -13.69 -7.82
C LEU A 57 -32.14 -14.99 -8.62
N ALA A 58 -31.51 -16.01 -8.03
CA ALA A 58 -31.43 -17.35 -8.61
C ALA A 58 -32.64 -18.23 -8.28
N ASN A 59 -33.28 -18.03 -7.12
CA ASN A 59 -34.46 -18.80 -6.73
C ASN A 59 -35.68 -18.38 -7.57
N CYS A 60 -36.43 -19.36 -8.05
CA CYS A 60 -37.61 -19.17 -8.90
C CYS A 60 -38.75 -20.08 -8.44
N TRP A 61 -39.98 -19.68 -8.73
CA TRP A 61 -41.17 -20.52 -8.55
C TRP A 61 -41.81 -20.87 -9.89
N THR A 62 -41.81 -19.90 -10.81
CA THR A 62 -42.29 -20.05 -12.19
C THR A 62 -41.19 -19.71 -13.19
N ASP A 63 -41.37 -20.13 -14.43
CA ASP A 63 -40.42 -19.84 -15.51
C ASP A 63 -40.35 -18.32 -15.81
N GLU A 64 -41.41 -17.56 -15.53
CA GLU A 64 -41.46 -16.10 -15.69
C GLU A 64 -40.51 -15.35 -14.74
N ASP A 65 -40.14 -15.96 -13.61
CA ASP A 65 -39.15 -15.39 -12.67
C ASP A 65 -37.72 -15.39 -13.26
N CYS A 66 -37.51 -16.13 -14.34
CA CYS A 66 -36.23 -16.30 -15.01
C CYS A 66 -36.29 -15.63 -16.39
N PRO A 67 -36.02 -14.32 -16.54
CA PRO A 67 -35.99 -13.69 -17.85
C PRO A 67 -34.83 -14.24 -18.70
N GLU A 68 -35.15 -14.70 -19.91
CA GLU A 68 -34.17 -15.26 -20.84
C GLU A 68 -33.13 -14.21 -21.26
N GLY A 69 -31.86 -14.61 -21.32
CA GLY A 69 -30.76 -13.75 -21.74
C GLY A 69 -30.23 -12.80 -20.66
N GLU A 70 -30.83 -12.79 -19.46
CA GLU A 70 -30.32 -11.99 -18.35
C GLU A 70 -29.02 -12.59 -17.78
N THR A 71 -28.04 -11.71 -17.53
CA THR A 71 -26.82 -12.03 -16.78
C THR A 71 -26.75 -11.15 -15.54
N GLY A 72 -26.85 -11.76 -14.36
CA GLY A 72 -26.66 -11.04 -13.10
C GLY A 72 -25.18 -10.75 -12.84
N THR A 73 -24.87 -9.69 -12.09
CA THR A 73 -23.48 -9.32 -11.73
C THR A 73 -22.73 -10.41 -10.96
N HIS A 74 -23.46 -11.31 -10.29
CA HIS A 74 -22.94 -12.48 -9.57
C HIS A 74 -23.43 -13.81 -10.15
N SER A 75 -24.03 -13.80 -11.35
CA SER A 75 -24.49 -15.00 -12.03
C SER A 75 -23.30 -15.79 -12.58
N HIS A 76 -23.35 -17.12 -12.54
CA HIS A 76 -22.31 -17.95 -13.13
C HIS A 76 -22.46 -18.09 -14.66
N GLY A 77 -23.63 -17.71 -15.21
CA GLY A 77 -23.92 -17.77 -16.63
C GLY A 77 -25.14 -16.97 -17.06
N ILE A 78 -25.67 -17.32 -18.23
CA ILE A 78 -26.82 -16.67 -18.88
C ILE A 78 -28.08 -17.47 -18.56
N LYS A 79 -29.15 -16.83 -18.08
CA LYS A 79 -30.44 -17.50 -17.82
C LYS A 79 -31.10 -17.99 -19.12
N THR A 80 -31.57 -19.23 -19.15
CA THR A 80 -32.23 -19.84 -20.33
C THR A 80 -33.73 -19.61 -20.37
N GLY A 81 -34.33 -19.11 -19.29
CA GLY A 81 -35.79 -18.89 -19.21
C GLY A 81 -36.57 -19.96 -18.44
N GLN A 82 -35.91 -20.99 -17.90
CA GLN A 82 -36.59 -22.13 -17.26
C GLN A 82 -36.32 -22.19 -15.76
N CYS A 83 -37.34 -22.55 -14.98
CA CYS A 83 -37.23 -22.75 -13.53
C CYS A 83 -37.12 -24.24 -13.17
N VAL A 84 -35.89 -24.69 -12.91
CA VAL A 84 -35.55 -26.10 -12.68
C VAL A 84 -35.34 -26.40 -11.20
N VAL A 85 -35.47 -27.68 -10.82
CA VAL A 85 -35.25 -28.13 -9.45
C VAL A 85 -33.75 -28.27 -9.19
N PHE A 86 -33.20 -27.52 -8.23
CA PHE A 86 -31.81 -27.66 -7.80
C PHE A 86 -31.66 -28.78 -6.77
N ASN A 87 -32.55 -28.81 -5.77
CA ASN A 87 -32.61 -29.86 -4.74
C ASN A 87 -34.08 -30.03 -4.29
N GLY A 88 -34.40 -31.05 -3.48
CA GLY A 88 -35.77 -31.36 -3.07
C GLY A 88 -36.55 -30.21 -2.41
N THR A 89 -35.85 -29.18 -1.92
CA THR A 89 -36.42 -27.97 -1.28
C THR A 89 -36.25 -26.68 -2.08
N HIS A 90 -35.37 -26.64 -3.09
CA HIS A 90 -35.00 -25.40 -3.79
C HIS A 90 -35.15 -25.53 -5.31
N ARG A 91 -35.78 -24.53 -5.93
CA ARG A 91 -35.89 -24.36 -7.39
C ARG A 91 -35.13 -23.11 -7.80
N THR A 92 -34.32 -23.22 -8.84
CA THR A 92 -33.49 -22.12 -9.34
C THR A 92 -33.56 -22.02 -10.86
N CYS A 93 -33.24 -20.84 -11.38
CA CYS A 93 -33.20 -20.62 -12.82
C CYS A 93 -32.14 -21.51 -13.47
N GLU A 94 -32.49 -22.12 -14.60
CA GLU A 94 -31.53 -22.80 -15.46
C GLU A 94 -30.64 -21.76 -16.15
N ILE A 95 -29.33 -22.01 -16.14
CA ILE A 95 -28.34 -21.17 -16.78
C ILE A 95 -27.53 -21.98 -17.80
N GLN A 96 -27.08 -21.29 -18.84
CA GLN A 96 -26.05 -21.77 -19.74
C GLN A 96 -24.68 -21.32 -19.20
N SER A 97 -23.91 -22.27 -18.67
CA SER A 97 -22.63 -22.01 -18.03
C SER A 97 -21.72 -23.25 -18.03
N TRP A 98 -20.62 -23.18 -17.28
CA TRP A 98 -19.79 -24.34 -16.97
C TRP A 98 -20.42 -25.13 -15.82
N CYS A 99 -20.95 -26.30 -16.17
CA CYS A 99 -21.73 -27.16 -15.29
C CYS A 99 -20.90 -28.37 -14.82
N PRO A 100 -21.01 -28.78 -13.55
CA PRO A 100 -21.82 -28.18 -12.49
C PRO A 100 -21.27 -26.84 -11.99
N VAL A 101 -22.16 -25.92 -11.59
CA VAL A 101 -21.78 -24.63 -11.01
C VAL A 101 -21.03 -24.81 -9.69
N GLU A 102 -20.21 -23.80 -9.32
CA GLU A 102 -19.48 -23.82 -8.05
C GLU A 102 -20.45 -23.99 -6.87
N ASN A 103 -20.15 -24.93 -5.97
CA ASN A 103 -20.90 -25.06 -4.73
C ASN A 103 -20.51 -23.87 -3.83
N GLY A 104 -21.47 -22.98 -3.55
CA GLY A 104 -21.25 -21.76 -2.78
C GLY A 104 -20.99 -21.99 -1.28
N ALA A 105 -21.00 -23.24 -0.83
CA ALA A 105 -20.62 -23.62 0.52
C ALA A 105 -19.12 -23.35 0.75
N VAL A 106 -18.79 -22.12 1.13
CA VAL A 106 -17.50 -21.79 1.71
C VAL A 106 -17.31 -22.71 2.91
N SER A 107 -16.23 -23.49 2.91
CA SER A 107 -15.91 -24.41 4.00
C SER A 107 -16.00 -23.67 5.34
N THR A 108 -16.73 -24.22 6.30
CA THR A 108 -16.88 -23.64 7.65
C THR A 108 -15.56 -23.63 8.43
N ARG A 109 -14.52 -24.32 7.93
CA ARG A 109 -13.18 -24.33 8.51
C ARG A 109 -12.11 -24.18 7.42
N PRO A 110 -11.02 -23.44 7.69
CA PRO A 110 -9.93 -23.31 6.73
C PRO A 110 -9.22 -24.66 6.55
N LEU A 111 -9.04 -25.06 5.29
CA LEU A 111 -8.43 -26.36 4.96
C LEU A 111 -6.93 -26.42 5.30
N LEU A 112 -6.23 -25.28 5.32
CA LEU A 112 -4.80 -25.18 5.64
C LEU A 112 -4.58 -24.36 6.92
N ILE A 113 -5.14 -24.81 8.05
CA ILE A 113 -4.87 -24.19 9.36
C ILE A 113 -3.37 -24.20 9.71
N GLN A 114 -2.61 -25.19 9.22
CA GLN A 114 -1.17 -25.30 9.44
C GLN A 114 -0.37 -24.13 8.84
N ALA A 115 -0.98 -23.36 7.92
CA ALA A 115 -0.35 -22.18 7.33
C ALA A 115 -0.08 -21.06 8.36
N GLU A 116 -0.75 -21.08 9.51
CA GLU A 116 -0.46 -20.18 10.64
C GLU A 116 0.99 -20.35 11.14
N ASN A 117 1.50 -21.57 11.09
CA ASN A 117 2.85 -21.93 11.54
C ASN A 117 3.92 -21.78 10.46
N PHE A 118 3.56 -21.27 9.28
CA PHE A 118 4.56 -21.00 8.27
C PHE A 118 5.45 -19.83 8.67
N THR A 119 6.70 -19.92 8.22
CA THR A 119 7.68 -18.86 8.43
C THR A 119 7.89 -18.08 7.15
N LEU A 120 7.82 -16.77 7.27
CA LEU A 120 8.11 -15.79 6.24
C LEU A 120 9.52 -15.23 6.46
N LEU A 121 10.40 -15.44 5.48
CA LEU A 121 11.69 -14.80 5.40
C LEU A 121 11.58 -13.52 4.55
N ILE A 122 11.84 -12.37 5.14
CA ILE A 122 11.86 -11.08 4.43
C ILE A 122 13.30 -10.64 4.26
N LYS A 123 13.86 -10.77 3.05
CA LYS A 123 15.16 -10.17 2.74
C LYS A 123 14.95 -8.80 2.10
N ASN A 124 15.45 -7.76 2.77
CA ASN A 124 15.35 -6.39 2.31
C ASN A 124 16.72 -5.70 2.32
N THR A 125 17.08 -5.12 1.18
CA THR A 125 18.26 -4.26 1.03
C THR A 125 17.80 -2.86 0.64
N VAL A 126 18.29 -1.85 1.36
CA VAL A 126 18.08 -0.44 1.08
C VAL A 126 19.36 0.22 0.58
N THR A 127 19.23 1.02 -0.46
CA THR A 127 20.34 1.78 -1.03
C THR A 127 19.98 3.26 -1.07
N PHE A 128 20.78 4.07 -0.36
CA PHE A 128 20.71 5.52 -0.37
C PHE A 128 21.77 6.06 -1.34
N SER A 129 21.39 6.16 -2.62
CA SER A 129 22.28 6.58 -3.72
C SER A 129 22.95 7.93 -3.47
N LYS A 130 22.23 8.89 -2.85
CA LYS A 130 22.77 10.21 -2.51
C LYS A 130 23.99 10.16 -1.58
N PHE A 131 24.10 9.11 -0.76
CA PHE A 131 25.16 8.94 0.24
C PHE A 131 26.08 7.75 -0.09
N ASN A 132 25.87 7.05 -1.22
CA ASN A 132 26.56 5.80 -1.55
C ASN A 132 26.56 4.77 -0.42
N PHE A 133 25.48 4.73 0.36
CA PHE A 133 25.32 3.81 1.48
C PHE A 133 24.29 2.74 1.14
N SER A 134 24.63 1.48 1.37
CA SER A 134 23.70 0.35 1.25
C SER A 134 23.74 -0.50 2.51
N LYS A 135 22.57 -0.97 2.95
CA LYS A 135 22.44 -1.85 4.10
C LYS A 135 21.35 -2.89 3.86
N THR A 136 21.56 -4.07 4.42
CA THR A 136 20.61 -5.19 4.38
C THR A 136 20.09 -5.45 5.79
N ASN A 137 18.84 -5.89 5.91
CA ASN A 137 18.22 -6.19 7.19
C ASN A 137 18.79 -7.44 7.89
N SER A 138 19.31 -8.40 7.11
CA SER A 138 19.92 -9.61 7.64
C SER A 138 21.35 -9.34 8.10
N LEU A 139 21.72 -9.89 9.26
CA LEU A 139 23.13 -10.02 9.64
C LEU A 139 23.90 -10.79 8.56
N ASP A 140 25.10 -10.34 8.23
CA ASP A 140 26.06 -11.09 7.42
C ASP A 140 26.68 -12.20 8.29
N THR A 141 25.91 -13.26 8.54
CA THR A 141 26.34 -14.44 9.30
C THR A 141 26.69 -15.60 8.38
N TRP A 142 27.80 -16.28 8.67
CA TRP A 142 28.22 -17.51 7.96
C TRP A 142 27.48 -18.76 8.44
N ASP A 143 26.61 -18.63 9.44
CA ASP A 143 25.87 -19.74 10.03
C ASP A 143 24.55 -19.99 9.30
N ALA A 144 24.48 -21.08 8.55
CA ALA A 144 23.27 -21.52 7.85
C ALA A 144 22.13 -21.97 8.80
N SER A 145 22.43 -22.20 10.08
CA SER A 145 21.45 -22.62 11.08
C SER A 145 20.73 -21.44 11.74
N TYR A 146 21.34 -20.25 11.74
CA TYR A 146 20.76 -19.03 12.31
C TYR A 146 19.38 -18.72 11.73
N PHE A 147 19.25 -18.66 10.40
CA PHE A 147 17.98 -18.34 9.73
C PHE A 147 16.90 -19.43 9.90
N LYS A 148 17.26 -20.64 10.33
CA LYS A 148 16.27 -21.70 10.60
C LYS A 148 15.63 -21.55 11.98
N GLN A 149 16.43 -21.14 12.96
CA GLN A 149 16.05 -21.10 14.37
C GLN A 149 15.61 -19.70 14.83
N CYS A 150 16.14 -18.64 14.23
CA CYS A 150 15.84 -17.29 14.66
C CYS A 150 14.35 -16.97 14.43
N ARG A 151 13.81 -16.16 15.33
CA ARG A 151 12.50 -15.54 15.22
C ARG A 151 12.67 -14.05 15.49
N TYR A 152 11.99 -13.23 14.71
CA TYR A 152 12.02 -11.80 14.91
C TYR A 152 11.40 -11.44 16.27
N ASP A 153 12.12 -10.64 17.03
CA ASP A 153 11.61 -9.97 18.21
C ASP A 153 12.24 -8.57 18.30
N PRO A 154 11.47 -7.50 18.57
CA PRO A 154 12.00 -6.14 18.60
C PRO A 154 13.10 -5.92 19.64
N LEU A 155 13.09 -6.66 20.75
CA LEU A 155 14.00 -6.49 21.88
C LEU A 155 15.11 -7.54 21.89
N SER A 156 14.76 -8.81 21.70
CA SER A 156 15.73 -9.91 21.81
C SER A 156 16.44 -10.24 20.50
N SER A 157 15.83 -9.99 19.35
CA SER A 157 16.36 -10.42 18.04
C SER A 157 15.93 -9.51 16.88
N PRO A 158 16.30 -8.21 16.89
CA PRO A 158 15.85 -7.24 15.90
C PRO A 158 16.41 -7.51 14.49
N TYR A 159 17.53 -8.23 14.37
CA TYR A 159 18.18 -8.56 13.11
C TYR A 159 17.72 -9.89 12.49
N CYS A 160 16.75 -10.60 13.08
CA CYS A 160 16.23 -11.82 12.49
C CYS A 160 15.12 -11.49 11.47
N PRO A 161 15.28 -11.80 10.18
CA PRO A 161 14.29 -11.50 9.15
C PRO A 161 13.16 -12.55 9.05
N VAL A 162 12.98 -13.40 10.05
CA VAL A 162 12.07 -14.56 10.02
C VAL A 162 10.87 -14.33 10.93
N PHE A 163 9.68 -14.32 10.33
CA PHE A 163 8.42 -14.05 10.99
C PHE A 163 7.51 -15.28 10.91
N ARG A 164 6.78 -15.58 11.97
CA ARG A 164 5.69 -16.56 11.92
C ARG A 164 4.42 -15.85 11.46
N ILE A 165 3.67 -16.48 10.55
CA ILE A 165 2.48 -15.86 9.95
C ILE A 165 1.40 -15.56 11.01
N GLY A 166 1.14 -16.47 11.94
CA GLY A 166 0.16 -16.25 13.02
C GLY A 166 0.49 -15.04 13.90
N ASP A 167 1.75 -14.91 14.32
CA ASP A 167 2.22 -13.79 15.15
C ASP A 167 2.11 -12.45 14.38
N LEU A 168 2.40 -12.47 13.07
CA LEU A 168 2.29 -11.30 12.19
C LEU A 168 0.83 -10.83 12.07
N VAL A 169 -0.11 -11.76 11.84
CA VAL A 169 -1.54 -11.45 11.74
C VAL A 169 -2.07 -10.91 13.07
N THR A 170 -1.65 -11.50 14.18
CA THR A 170 -2.00 -11.04 15.53
C THR A 170 -1.46 -9.64 15.79
N ALA A 171 -0.20 -9.37 15.42
CA ALA A 171 0.42 -8.05 15.55
C ALA A 171 -0.25 -6.98 14.67
N ALA A 172 -0.86 -7.38 13.55
CA ALA A 172 -1.66 -6.50 12.69
C ALA A 172 -3.07 -6.23 13.27
N GLY A 173 -3.48 -6.89 14.36
CA GLY A 173 -4.79 -6.78 14.99
C GLY A 173 -5.88 -7.65 14.35
N GLY A 174 -5.51 -8.68 13.59
CA GLY A 174 -6.43 -9.62 12.94
C GLY A 174 -6.46 -10.99 13.61
N ASP A 175 -7.49 -11.77 13.30
CA ASP A 175 -7.58 -13.20 13.62
C ASP A 175 -7.25 -14.02 12.37
N PHE A 176 -6.33 -14.99 12.50
CA PHE A 176 -5.91 -15.84 11.39
C PHE A 176 -7.06 -16.73 10.89
N GLU A 177 -7.95 -17.22 11.75
CA GLU A 177 -9.02 -18.13 11.33
C GLU A 177 -10.04 -17.41 10.43
N ASP A 178 -10.47 -16.21 10.83
CA ASP A 178 -11.36 -15.35 10.03
C ASP A 178 -10.74 -14.99 8.68
N LEU A 179 -9.47 -14.59 8.69
CA LEU A 179 -8.69 -14.24 7.50
C LEU A 179 -8.48 -15.44 6.58
N ALA A 180 -8.29 -16.63 7.15
CA ALA A 180 -8.10 -17.86 6.40
C ALA A 180 -9.38 -18.31 5.68
N LEU A 181 -10.56 -17.96 6.23
CA LEU A 181 -11.88 -18.27 5.69
C LEU A 181 -12.35 -17.27 4.63
N MET A 182 -12.35 -15.98 4.98
CA MET A 182 -12.92 -14.92 4.12
C MET A 182 -11.89 -14.32 3.14
N GLY A 183 -10.60 -14.53 3.42
CA GLY A 183 -9.51 -13.81 2.76
C GLY A 183 -9.30 -12.43 3.36
N GLY A 184 -8.11 -11.88 3.15
CA GLY A 184 -7.82 -10.51 3.55
C GLY A 184 -6.44 -10.04 3.10
N ALA A 185 -6.11 -8.82 3.48
CA ALA A 185 -4.83 -8.20 3.15
C ALA A 185 -4.13 -7.67 4.41
N VAL A 186 -2.83 -7.91 4.50
CA VAL A 186 -1.97 -7.44 5.58
C VAL A 186 -0.79 -6.68 4.99
N SER A 187 -0.59 -5.45 5.46
CA SER A 187 0.55 -4.62 5.10
C SER A 187 1.69 -4.81 6.11
N ILE A 188 2.88 -5.11 5.59
CA ILE A 188 4.12 -5.20 6.34
C ILE A 188 4.94 -3.95 6.02
N ARG A 189 5.02 -3.02 6.97
CA ARG A 189 5.80 -1.79 6.83
C ARG A 189 7.19 -1.97 7.43
N VAL A 190 8.21 -1.77 6.61
CA VAL A 190 9.63 -1.78 7.01
C VAL A 190 10.14 -0.36 6.92
N HIS A 191 10.37 0.28 8.06
CA HIS A 191 10.86 1.65 8.14
C HIS A 191 12.35 1.68 8.49
N TRP A 192 13.12 2.44 7.71
CA TRP A 192 14.54 2.68 7.95
C TRP A 192 14.73 4.16 8.28
N ASP A 193 15.16 4.45 9.51
CA ASP A 193 15.58 5.80 9.89
C ASP A 193 17.06 5.73 10.30
N CYS A 194 17.92 6.31 9.47
CA CYS A 194 19.35 6.08 9.55
C CYS A 194 20.12 7.39 9.65
N ASP A 195 20.79 7.59 10.78
CA ASP A 195 21.83 8.59 10.92
C ASP A 195 23.16 8.01 10.41
N LEU A 196 23.68 8.57 9.31
CA LEU A 196 24.92 8.13 8.69
C LEU A 196 26.15 8.84 9.27
N ASP A 197 25.99 9.75 10.22
CA ASP A 197 27.10 10.46 10.85
C ASP A 197 27.96 9.54 11.74
N THR A 198 27.34 8.51 12.32
CA THR A 198 28.00 7.52 13.19
C THR A 198 28.52 6.29 12.44
N GLY A 199 28.57 6.33 11.10
CA GLY A 199 29.02 5.19 10.28
C GLY A 199 27.95 4.12 10.05
N GLY A 200 26.69 4.41 10.38
CA GLY A 200 25.55 3.58 10.01
C GLY A 200 25.40 2.27 10.79
N SER A 201 26.11 2.10 11.93
CA SER A 201 25.91 0.95 12.83
C SER A 201 24.47 0.89 13.34
N ASP A 202 23.90 2.04 13.68
CA ASP A 202 22.61 2.18 14.34
C ASP A 202 21.42 2.22 13.36
N CYS A 203 21.68 2.00 12.08
CA CYS A 203 20.67 1.93 11.03
C CYS A 203 20.08 0.51 10.98
N TRP A 204 18.93 0.26 11.62
CA TRP A 204 18.24 -1.04 11.55
C TRP A 204 16.77 -0.85 11.16
N PRO A 205 16.13 -1.87 10.58
CA PRO A 205 14.74 -1.77 10.17
C PRO A 205 13.78 -1.87 11.35
N HIS A 206 12.79 -1.00 11.37
CA HIS A 206 11.63 -1.08 12.24
C HIS A 206 10.46 -1.70 11.49
N TYR A 207 9.95 -2.82 12.00
CA TYR A 207 8.80 -3.52 11.42
C TYR A 207 7.51 -3.08 12.10
N SER A 208 6.49 -2.79 11.29
CA SER A 208 5.13 -2.54 11.75
C SER A 208 4.16 -3.30 10.85
N PHE A 209 3.09 -3.81 11.44
CA PHE A 209 2.11 -4.63 10.76
C PHE A 209 0.76 -3.95 10.87
N GLN A 210 0.03 -3.90 9.76
CA GLN A 210 -1.28 -3.28 9.72
C GLN A 210 -2.20 -4.07 8.81
N MET A 211 -3.42 -4.32 9.26
CA MET A 211 -4.45 -4.87 8.40
C MET A 211 -4.86 -3.85 7.34
N GLU A 212 -4.79 -4.25 6.07
CA GLU A 212 -5.17 -3.40 4.94
C GLU A 212 -6.68 -3.58 4.72
N GLU A 213 -7.44 -2.55 5.11
CA GLU A 213 -8.90 -2.43 5.15
C GLU A 213 -9.71 -3.74 5.25
N ARG A 214 -10.29 -3.98 6.44
CA ARG A 214 -11.36 -4.97 6.63
C ARG A 214 -12.49 -4.64 5.64
N SER A 215 -12.64 -5.42 4.57
CA SER A 215 -13.90 -5.50 3.83
C SER A 215 -14.98 -6.20 4.67
N TYR A 216 -15.22 -5.70 5.89
CA TYR A 216 -16.42 -6.00 6.65
C TYR A 216 -17.45 -4.92 6.33
N ASN A 217 -18.18 -5.13 5.25
CA ASN A 217 -19.53 -4.60 5.06
C ASN A 217 -20.27 -5.46 4.02
N PHE A 218 -20.36 -6.77 4.29
CA PHE A 218 -21.44 -7.59 3.77
C PHE A 218 -22.56 -7.65 4.81
N SER A 219 -23.25 -6.52 4.99
CA SER A 219 -24.62 -6.51 5.46
C SER A 219 -25.48 -6.12 4.27
N TYR A 220 -26.26 -7.07 3.75
CA TYR A 220 -27.52 -6.75 3.06
C TYR A 220 -28.59 -6.47 4.15
N PRO A 221 -29.65 -5.68 3.93
CA PRO A 221 -30.13 -5.12 2.66
C PRO A 221 -30.26 -3.58 2.66
N GLY A 222 -29.83 -2.96 1.57
CA GLY A 222 -30.12 -1.56 1.23
C GLY A 222 -29.59 -1.25 -0.18
N PRO A 223 -30.28 -0.43 -1.00
CA PRO A 223 -29.84 -0.17 -2.37
C PRO A 223 -28.61 0.73 -2.37
N ARG A 224 -27.48 0.26 -2.91
CA ARG A 224 -26.28 1.09 -3.09
C ARG A 224 -26.31 1.84 -4.44
N PRO A 225 -25.74 3.06 -4.51
CA PRO A 225 -25.60 3.82 -5.76
C PRO A 225 -24.56 3.21 -6.71
N ARG A 226 -24.75 3.49 -8.00
CA ARG A 226 -24.15 2.86 -9.19
C ARG A 226 -22.64 3.07 -9.43
N THR A 227 -21.83 3.39 -8.42
CA THR A 227 -20.41 3.78 -8.61
C THR A 227 -19.43 3.09 -7.65
N GLN A 228 -19.59 1.78 -7.43
CA GLN A 228 -18.51 0.94 -6.91
C GLN A 228 -18.39 -0.33 -7.76
N ALA A 229 -17.50 -0.25 -8.75
CA ALA A 229 -17.01 -1.41 -9.47
C ALA A 229 -16.21 -2.30 -8.49
N GLY A 230 -16.57 -3.58 -8.44
CA GLY A 230 -15.78 -4.65 -7.83
C GLY A 230 -15.89 -4.75 -6.31
N VAL A 231 -16.73 -5.66 -5.82
CA VAL A 231 -16.49 -6.31 -4.52
C VAL A 231 -15.20 -7.12 -4.67
N GLY A 232 -14.07 -6.47 -4.44
CA GLY A 232 -12.78 -7.13 -4.36
C GLY A 232 -12.75 -7.92 -3.07
N VAL A 233 -13.07 -9.22 -3.14
CA VAL A 233 -12.67 -10.15 -2.07
C VAL A 233 -11.15 -10.21 -2.14
N TYR A 234 -10.48 -9.36 -1.36
CA TYR A 234 -9.03 -9.43 -1.18
C TYR A 234 -8.72 -10.85 -0.74
N GLY A 235 -7.89 -11.56 -1.49
CA GLY A 235 -7.59 -12.94 -1.15
C GLY A 235 -8.22 -14.01 -2.05
N VAL A 236 -8.88 -13.68 -3.17
CA VAL A 236 -9.42 -14.71 -4.09
C VAL A 236 -8.68 -14.74 -5.42
N ASN A 237 -8.03 -15.87 -5.73
CA ASN A 237 -7.40 -16.14 -7.03
C ASN A 237 -8.05 -17.36 -7.68
N GLY A 238 -8.73 -17.15 -8.81
CA GLY A 238 -9.31 -18.22 -9.63
C GLY A 238 -8.33 -18.69 -10.70
N THR A 239 -8.15 -20.00 -10.83
CA THR A 239 -7.39 -20.62 -11.92
C THR A 239 -8.22 -21.73 -12.54
N ALA A 240 -8.33 -21.75 -13.86
CA ALA A 240 -8.97 -22.83 -14.59
C ALA A 240 -7.94 -23.58 -15.42
N SER A 241 -7.94 -24.91 -15.34
CA SER A 241 -7.21 -25.78 -16.28
C SER A 241 -8.21 -26.40 -17.25
N HIS A 242 -7.93 -26.33 -18.55
CA HIS A 242 -8.79 -26.83 -19.62
C HIS A 242 -8.19 -28.10 -20.21
N TRP A 243 -9.02 -29.11 -20.48
CA TRP A 243 -8.65 -30.33 -21.20
C TRP A 243 -9.80 -30.82 -22.07
N TRP A 244 -9.50 -31.76 -22.96
CA TRP A 244 -10.48 -32.35 -23.87
C TRP A 244 -10.85 -33.75 -23.37
N GLU A 245 -12.13 -33.98 -23.15
CA GLU A 245 -12.68 -35.30 -22.81
C GLU A 245 -13.22 -35.98 -24.09
N SER A 246 -12.93 -37.26 -24.30
CA SER A 246 -13.57 -38.04 -25.37
C SER A 246 -15.05 -38.27 -25.02
N PRO A 247 -16.04 -37.81 -25.81
CA PRO A 247 -16.00 -37.46 -27.24
C PRO A 247 -16.00 -35.94 -27.50
N GLY A 248 -14.82 -35.33 -27.64
CA GLY A 248 -14.65 -33.95 -28.12
C GLY A 248 -15.24 -32.83 -27.26
N MET A 249 -15.61 -33.10 -26.00
CA MET A 249 -16.12 -32.07 -25.08
C MET A 249 -14.97 -31.35 -24.38
N GLU A 250 -15.00 -30.02 -24.40
CA GLU A 250 -14.09 -29.21 -23.59
C GLU A 250 -14.53 -29.28 -22.12
N ALA A 251 -13.64 -29.76 -21.26
CA ALA A 251 -13.81 -29.82 -19.83
C ALA A 251 -12.80 -28.90 -19.13
N ARG A 252 -13.19 -28.32 -17.99
CA ARG A 252 -12.29 -27.53 -17.15
C ARG A 252 -12.38 -27.90 -15.68
N SER A 253 -11.28 -27.73 -14.95
CA SER A 253 -11.23 -27.79 -13.49
C SER A 253 -11.06 -26.37 -13.02
N MET A 254 -12.04 -25.88 -12.27
CA MET A 254 -11.96 -24.56 -11.67
C MET A 254 -11.43 -24.70 -10.25
N LEU A 255 -10.33 -23.99 -9.97
CA LEU A 255 -9.70 -23.91 -8.66
C LEU A 255 -9.80 -22.46 -8.18
N LYS A 256 -10.52 -22.25 -7.09
CA LYS A 256 -10.68 -20.94 -6.45
C LYS A 256 -9.91 -20.94 -5.15
N LEU A 257 -8.85 -20.14 -5.09
CA LEU A 257 -7.96 -20.05 -3.95
C LEU A 257 -8.40 -18.89 -3.06
N TYR A 258 -8.53 -19.15 -1.77
CA TYR A 258 -8.77 -18.17 -0.73
C TYR A 258 -7.50 -18.03 0.10
N GLY A 259 -7.17 -16.81 0.50
CA GLY A 259 -5.88 -16.56 1.11
C GLY A 259 -5.69 -15.16 1.65
N ILE A 260 -4.53 -14.98 2.26
CA ILE A 260 -4.07 -13.71 2.79
C ILE A 260 -3.06 -13.11 1.82
N ARG A 261 -3.33 -11.90 1.36
CA ARG A 261 -2.39 -11.11 0.57
C ARG A 261 -1.51 -10.30 1.51
N PHE A 262 -0.21 -10.40 1.36
CA PHE A 262 0.75 -9.60 2.11
C PHE A 262 1.40 -8.57 1.20
N ASN A 263 1.35 -7.30 1.61
CA ASN A 263 1.97 -6.19 0.89
C ASN A 263 3.14 -5.65 1.72
N VAL A 264 4.37 -5.82 1.23
CA VAL A 264 5.58 -5.32 1.89
C VAL A 264 5.89 -3.91 1.40
N LEU A 265 5.76 -2.93 2.29
CA LEU A 265 6.09 -1.54 2.02
C LEU A 265 7.38 -1.18 2.74
N VAL A 266 8.39 -0.78 1.97
CA VAL A 266 9.67 -0.32 2.51
C VAL A 266 9.75 1.19 2.40
N THR A 267 10.01 1.86 3.51
CA THR A 267 10.24 3.31 3.56
C THR A 267 11.59 3.57 4.23
N GLY A 268 12.28 4.62 3.79
CA GLY A 268 13.59 4.94 4.33
C GLY A 268 13.89 6.43 4.32
N GLN A 269 14.48 6.90 5.41
CA GLN A 269 15.06 8.22 5.55
C GLN A 269 16.51 8.04 6.03
N ALA A 270 17.42 8.81 5.44
CA ALA A 270 18.79 8.86 5.87
C ALA A 270 19.27 10.31 5.97
N GLY A 271 19.96 10.61 7.07
CA GLY A 271 20.63 11.87 7.34
C GLY A 271 22.14 11.70 7.30
N MET A 272 22.85 12.70 6.79
CA MET A 272 24.31 12.82 6.91
C MET A 272 24.66 14.30 6.94
N PHE A 273 25.54 14.69 7.86
CA PHE A 273 26.06 16.02 8.01
C PHE A 273 26.71 16.50 6.71
N ARG A 274 26.30 17.69 6.26
CA ARG A 274 26.90 18.39 5.13
C ARG A 274 27.00 19.87 5.43
N LEU A 275 28.17 20.44 5.13
CA LEU A 275 28.49 21.84 5.41
C LEU A 275 27.55 22.84 4.70
N ILE A 276 27.12 22.53 3.47
CA ILE A 276 26.28 23.45 2.66
C ILE A 276 24.87 23.63 3.29
N PRO A 277 24.07 22.57 3.54
CA PRO A 277 22.79 22.69 4.25
C PRO A 277 22.91 23.33 5.63
N THR A 278 23.98 23.04 6.38
CA THR A 278 24.18 23.63 7.71
C THR A 278 24.48 25.12 7.61
N ALA A 279 25.31 25.56 6.66
CA ALA A 279 25.59 26.99 6.45
C ALA A 279 24.32 27.76 6.04
N ILE A 280 23.48 27.17 5.19
CA ILE A 280 22.18 27.76 4.82
C ILE A 280 21.28 27.86 6.06
N THR A 281 21.19 26.81 6.88
CA THR A 281 20.35 26.78 8.08
C THR A 281 20.83 27.79 9.14
N VAL A 282 22.14 27.95 9.29
CA VAL A 282 22.73 28.97 10.17
C VAL A 282 22.46 30.37 9.63
N GLY A 283 22.61 30.58 8.32
CA GLY A 283 22.31 31.85 7.67
C GLY A 283 20.83 32.25 7.79
N THR A 284 19.91 31.30 7.58
CA THR A 284 18.48 31.55 7.77
C THR A 284 18.17 31.78 9.25
N GLY A 285 18.75 31.01 10.16
CA GLY A 285 18.63 31.22 11.61
C GLY A 285 19.11 32.61 12.06
N ALA A 286 20.20 33.12 11.49
CA ALA A 286 20.69 34.47 11.77
C ALA A 286 19.72 35.56 11.28
N ALA A 287 19.10 35.38 10.11
CA ALA A 287 18.10 36.31 9.59
C ALA A 287 16.85 36.41 10.50
N TRP A 288 16.51 35.36 11.26
CA TRP A 288 15.42 35.43 12.24
C TRP A 288 15.71 36.38 13.41
N LEU A 289 16.98 36.70 13.69
CA LEU A 289 17.33 37.69 14.73
C LEU A 289 16.87 39.10 14.35
N ASP A 290 16.75 39.41 13.05
CA ASP A 290 16.24 40.71 12.57
C ASP A 290 14.75 40.89 12.88
N VAL A 291 13.99 39.80 13.02
CA VAL A 291 12.58 39.87 13.44
C VAL A 291 12.47 40.33 14.89
N VAL A 292 13.43 39.93 15.74
CA VAL A 292 13.48 40.35 17.14
C VAL A 292 13.78 41.84 17.23
N THR A 293 14.75 42.34 16.46
CA THR A 293 15.07 43.79 16.45
C THR A 293 13.89 44.60 15.94
N PHE A 294 13.19 44.14 14.90
CA PHE A 294 11.96 44.77 14.41
C PHE A 294 10.85 44.82 15.48
N LEU A 295 10.62 43.73 16.21
CA LEU A 295 9.63 43.67 17.29
C LEU A 295 10.02 44.58 18.46
N CYS A 296 11.29 44.57 18.86
CA CYS A 296 11.81 45.47 19.90
C CYS A 296 11.64 46.94 19.49
N ASP A 297 11.94 47.28 18.24
CA ASP A 297 11.71 48.60 17.67
C ASP A 297 10.23 48.98 17.72
N LEU A 298 9.32 48.10 17.31
CA LEU A 298 7.89 48.35 17.35
C LEU A 298 7.40 48.63 18.78
N LEU A 299 7.84 47.82 19.75
CA LEU A 299 7.46 47.98 21.15
C LEU A 299 8.00 49.30 21.74
N LEU A 300 9.28 49.60 21.53
CA LEU A 300 9.92 50.81 22.07
C LEU A 300 9.40 52.10 21.41
N LEU A 301 9.05 52.06 20.12
CA LEU A 301 8.59 53.24 19.38
C LEU A 301 7.10 53.52 19.54
N TYR A 302 6.26 52.52 19.83
CA TYR A 302 4.81 52.69 19.81
C TYR A 302 4.07 52.28 21.08
N VAL A 303 4.63 51.41 21.92
CA VAL A 303 3.93 50.85 23.10
C VAL A 303 4.51 51.38 24.42
N ASP A 304 5.81 51.68 24.46
CA ASP A 304 6.47 52.17 25.67
C ASP A 304 5.96 53.58 26.09
N ARG A 305 5.93 53.83 27.40
CA ARG A 305 5.56 55.13 27.97
C ARG A 305 6.54 56.23 27.56
N GLU A 306 7.81 55.89 27.30
CA GLU A 306 8.83 56.83 26.84
C GLU A 306 9.03 56.85 25.32
N ALA A 307 8.08 56.34 24.53
CA ALA A 307 8.14 56.26 23.07
C ALA A 307 8.58 57.57 22.38
N HIS A 308 8.14 58.74 22.88
CA HIS A 308 8.53 60.04 22.34
C HIS A 308 10.03 60.37 22.46
N PHE A 309 10.72 59.82 23.47
CA PHE A 309 12.16 59.97 23.62
C PHE A 309 12.91 59.10 22.60
N TYR A 310 12.51 57.84 22.46
CA TYR A 310 13.09 56.91 21.48
C TYR A 310 12.85 57.37 20.04
N TRP A 311 11.66 57.88 19.71
CA TRP A 311 11.34 58.39 18.36
C TRP A 311 12.28 59.53 17.92
N ARG A 312 12.48 60.53 18.79
CA ARG A 312 13.33 61.68 18.49
C ARG A 312 14.82 61.34 18.36
N THR A 313 15.26 60.30 19.06
CA THR A 313 16.66 59.85 19.02
C THR A 313 16.94 58.98 17.79
N LYS A 314 15.93 58.21 17.34
CA LYS A 314 16.06 57.31 16.18
C LYS A 314 15.87 58.00 14.83
N TYR A 315 14.93 58.95 14.73
CA TYR A 315 14.59 59.60 13.47
C TYR A 315 15.08 61.06 13.43
N GLU A 316 15.92 61.39 12.46
CA GLU A 316 16.28 62.77 12.12
C GLU A 316 15.45 63.26 10.93
N GLU A 317 14.72 64.37 11.11
CA GLU A 317 13.91 64.96 10.05
C GLU A 317 14.76 65.82 9.10
N ALA A 318 15.06 65.31 7.90
CA ALA A 318 15.69 66.09 6.85
C ALA A 318 14.63 66.65 5.87
N LYS A 319 14.67 67.97 5.61
CA LYS A 319 13.84 68.59 4.57
C LYS A 319 14.52 68.41 3.21
N ALA A 320 13.81 67.82 2.25
CA ALA A 320 14.29 67.74 0.87
C ALA A 320 14.58 69.16 0.33
N PRO A 321 15.73 69.40 -0.33
CA PRO A 321 16.05 70.72 -0.84
C PRO A 321 15.01 71.12 -1.89
N LYS A 322 14.41 72.31 -1.71
CA LYS A 322 13.55 72.93 -2.73
C LYS A 322 14.40 73.19 -3.96
N VAL A 323 14.13 72.50 -5.06
CA VAL A 323 14.71 72.80 -6.37
C VAL A 323 14.12 74.13 -6.83
N THR A 324 14.84 75.22 -6.60
CA THR A 324 14.59 76.49 -7.27
C THR A 324 15.05 76.33 -8.72
N ARG A 325 14.12 76.22 -9.67
CA ARG A 325 14.44 76.30 -11.11
C ARG A 325 14.88 77.74 -11.41
N ASP A 326 16.19 77.99 -11.37
CA ASP A 326 16.75 79.17 -12.02
C ASP A 326 16.90 78.89 -13.51
N LEU A 327 16.07 79.60 -14.25
CA LEU A 327 15.96 79.57 -15.70
C LEU A 327 16.92 80.60 -16.29
N SER A 328 18.24 80.35 -16.27
CA SER A 328 19.13 81.06 -17.20
C SER A 328 20.50 80.40 -17.38
N ARG A 329 20.75 80.02 -18.64
CA ARG A 329 22.00 80.16 -19.40
C ARG A 329 22.89 78.90 -19.58
N THR A 330 22.58 78.19 -20.68
CA THR A 330 23.49 77.87 -21.82
C THR A 330 24.59 76.81 -21.58
N LYS A 331 24.81 75.73 -22.34
CA LYS A 331 24.27 75.07 -23.56
C LYS A 331 24.76 73.58 -23.49
N PRO A 332 24.25 72.67 -24.32
CA PRO A 332 24.40 71.22 -24.17
C PRO A 332 25.69 70.68 -24.80
N THR A 333 26.30 69.69 -24.17
CA THR A 333 27.25 68.78 -24.83
C THR A 333 26.62 67.38 -24.87
N VAL A 334 26.20 67.02 -26.08
CA VAL A 334 25.78 65.70 -26.55
C VAL A 334 27.05 64.82 -26.56
N THR A 335 27.08 63.57 -26.05
CA THR A 335 26.80 62.24 -26.69
C THR A 335 27.59 61.16 -25.89
N PRO A 336 27.45 59.83 -26.10
CA PRO A 336 26.28 58.97 -26.19
C PRO A 336 26.32 57.74 -25.23
N THR A 337 25.11 57.22 -25.00
CA THR A 337 24.65 55.83 -24.75
C THR A 337 25.61 54.66 -24.45
N SER A 338 25.23 53.96 -23.38
CA SER A 338 25.53 52.57 -22.95
C SER A 338 25.41 51.51 -24.06
N PRO A 339 26.01 50.33 -23.82
CA PRO A 339 25.30 49.08 -24.09
C PRO A 339 25.10 48.26 -22.80
N ALA A 340 23.93 47.62 -22.77
CA ALA A 340 23.48 46.67 -21.78
C ALA A 340 24.42 45.46 -21.66
N VAL A 341 24.62 44.98 -20.43
CA VAL A 341 25.22 43.68 -20.17
C VAL A 341 24.11 42.74 -19.71
N GLN A 342 23.72 41.84 -20.61
CA GLN A 342 23.11 40.56 -20.27
C GLN A 342 24.19 39.68 -19.64
N MET A 343 23.89 39.05 -18.51
CA MET A 343 24.69 37.97 -17.96
C MET A 343 23.90 36.65 -17.97
N PRO A 344 24.61 35.51 -18.15
CA PRO A 344 24.06 34.18 -18.43
C PRO A 344 23.37 33.50 -17.24
#